data_AF-A0A1D3K6P8-F1
#
_entry.id   AF-A0A1D3K6P8-F1
#
_cell.length_a   1.000
_cell.length_b   1.000
_cell.length_c   1.000
_cell.angle_alpha   90.00
_cell.angle_beta   90.00
_cell.angle_gamma   90.00
#
_symmetry.space_group_name_H-M   'P 1'
#
loop_
_entity.id
_entity.type
_entity.pdbx_description
1 polymer ?
#
loop_
_entity_poly.entity_id
_entity_poly.type
_entity_poly.pdbx_seq_one_letter_code
_entity_poly.pdbx_strand_id
1 'polypeptide(L)'
;MSDFGFAPADYIPTGMPQYDGNPLIECLPKILSDVDVVRRVGNSPTRPNEAERALDPKLRGHGVNRLKDVVVPFEIHLRLEDLFSQLIRYGYTGRNPLHASSVRHRLPSSAEIKGHGFMSTAETMTLIGLSGMGKTTALNAIAKLYPQVISHSKYKQQIFIETQVVWLKIECPHDGSLRGFCAAFFSSLDAALGIEKYSKMSTTGRSISVMLQNISQLCKTYFIGALIIDEMQHLCSSRGGQDRDKLLNFFVTLSNDAGIPLVYVGTNAMLPLFSGVLRNARRAAGMGPIAFDRFAEDDPFWAHLVSQLWAYDWTQAPAPLTGELLTKIYDLTQGNTDFLAKLLMLAQRHAIWEGIDSVTPAVLQQVYDNQMRLLHKPIEALRSGDPLQIADFEDMMPTKDQIVQMMNYDLARRANRTHLSLIAQAATKPAEPAEKPATKLASKPVVSVAKEPAPSAHFSKGEDLQAQLERRGWVDKDSAW
;
A
#
# COMPACT_ATOMS: atom_id res chain seq x y z
N MET A 1 -15.52 2.53 -11.98
CA MET A 1 -15.73 1.39 -12.91
C MET A 1 -14.46 1.27 -13.71
N SER A 2 -13.53 0.44 -13.28
CA SER A 2 -12.26 0.20 -13.99
C SER A 2 -12.52 -0.79 -15.12
N ASP A 3 -12.10 -0.46 -16.33
CA ASP A 3 -12.09 -1.35 -17.48
C ASP A 3 -11.26 -2.61 -17.16
N PHE A 4 -11.92 -3.67 -16.68
CA PHE A 4 -11.32 -5.00 -16.57
C PHE A 4 -11.26 -5.62 -17.96
N GLY A 5 -10.45 -5.04 -18.84
CA GLY A 5 -10.14 -5.58 -20.16
C GLY A 5 -8.77 -6.22 -20.13
N PHE A 6 -8.69 -7.54 -20.40
CA PHE A 6 -7.41 -8.16 -20.73
C PHE A 6 -6.82 -7.45 -21.94
N ALA A 7 -5.54 -7.09 -21.89
CA ALA A 7 -4.88 -6.49 -23.03
C ALA A 7 -4.80 -7.53 -24.16
N PRO A 8 -5.25 -7.23 -25.38
CA PRO A 8 -5.06 -8.15 -26.50
C PRO A 8 -3.55 -8.28 -26.79
N ALA A 9 -3.08 -9.50 -27.05
CA ALA A 9 -1.69 -9.73 -27.40
C ALA A 9 -1.34 -9.09 -28.76
N ASP A 10 -0.32 -8.23 -28.77
CA ASP A 10 0.30 -7.70 -29.98
C ASP A 10 1.76 -8.14 -30.02
N TYR A 11 2.15 -8.91 -31.04
CA TYR A 11 3.44 -9.61 -31.06
C TYR A 11 4.44 -8.83 -31.89
N ILE A 12 5.49 -8.34 -31.23
CA ILE A 12 6.57 -7.60 -31.85
C ILE A 12 7.88 -8.35 -31.59
N PRO A 13 8.69 -8.63 -32.64
CA PRO A 13 10.03 -9.17 -32.46
C PRO A 13 10.84 -8.29 -31.50
N THR A 14 11.51 -8.91 -30.55
CA THR A 14 12.28 -8.22 -29.52
C THR A 14 13.63 -7.74 -30.05
N GLY A 15 14.13 -8.35 -31.13
CA GLY A 15 15.48 -8.14 -31.66
C GLY A 15 16.55 -8.98 -30.97
N MET A 16 16.17 -9.77 -29.95
CA MET A 16 17.05 -10.69 -29.24
C MET A 16 16.74 -12.13 -29.67
N PRO A 17 17.68 -12.84 -30.32
CA PRO A 17 17.43 -14.18 -30.86
C PRO A 17 16.92 -15.22 -29.85
N GLN A 18 17.29 -15.08 -28.57
CA GLN A 18 16.86 -15.96 -27.48
C GLN A 18 15.41 -15.73 -27.00
N TYR A 19 14.80 -14.61 -27.37
CA TYR A 19 13.44 -14.23 -26.99
C TYR A 19 12.46 -14.34 -28.17
N ASP A 20 12.95 -14.07 -29.37
CA ASP A 20 12.16 -14.16 -30.60
C ASP A 20 11.65 -15.60 -30.82
N GLY A 21 10.41 -15.72 -31.29
CA GLY A 21 9.70 -16.99 -31.41
C GLY A 21 8.97 -17.47 -30.16
N ASN A 22 8.95 -16.67 -29.08
CA ASN A 22 8.16 -16.96 -27.88
C ASN A 22 6.96 -16.00 -27.76
N PRO A 23 5.71 -16.49 -27.92
CA PRO A 23 4.53 -15.62 -27.87
C PRO A 23 4.34 -14.92 -26.51
N LEU A 24 4.85 -15.50 -25.42
CA LEU A 24 4.74 -14.92 -24.07
C LEU A 24 5.72 -13.75 -23.85
N ILE A 25 6.72 -13.61 -24.73
CA ILE A 25 7.74 -12.55 -24.64
C ILE A 25 7.48 -11.47 -25.69
N GLU A 26 7.19 -11.86 -26.93
CA GLU A 26 6.92 -10.93 -28.04
C GLU A 26 5.67 -10.08 -27.81
N CYS A 27 4.73 -10.53 -26.96
CA CYS A 27 3.54 -9.75 -26.60
C CYS A 27 3.78 -8.67 -25.53
N LEU A 28 4.93 -8.70 -24.86
CA LEU A 28 5.26 -7.73 -23.83
C LEU A 28 5.68 -6.41 -24.49
N PRO A 29 5.55 -5.26 -23.78
CA PRO A 29 6.05 -3.98 -24.28
C PRO A 29 7.51 -4.06 -24.73
N LYS A 30 7.93 -3.21 -25.67
CA LYS A 30 9.34 -3.13 -26.10
C LYS A 30 10.29 -2.97 -24.89
N ILE A 31 11.51 -3.50 -25.01
CA ILE A 31 12.59 -3.22 -24.06
C ILE A 31 12.84 -1.71 -24.09
N LEU A 32 12.79 -1.08 -22.92
CA LEU A 32 12.84 0.37 -22.79
C LEU A 32 14.30 0.84 -22.77
N SER A 33 14.53 2.04 -23.30
CA SER A 33 15.75 2.79 -23.02
C SER A 33 15.62 3.51 -21.68
N ASP A 34 16.74 3.86 -21.03
CA ASP A 34 16.74 4.63 -19.79
C ASP A 34 15.88 5.91 -19.88
N VAL A 35 15.93 6.61 -21.02
CA VAL A 35 15.12 7.80 -21.26
C VAL A 35 13.62 7.50 -21.27
N ASP A 36 13.22 6.37 -21.85
CA ASP A 36 11.82 5.93 -21.85
C ASP A 36 11.38 5.53 -20.43
N VAL A 37 12.25 4.90 -19.64
CA VAL A 37 11.97 4.55 -18.23
C VAL A 37 11.77 5.82 -17.40
N VAL A 38 12.69 6.78 -17.47
CA VAL A 38 12.56 8.08 -16.78
C VAL A 38 11.23 8.75 -17.09
N ARG A 39 10.83 8.78 -18.38
CA ARG A 39 9.58 9.42 -18.82
C ARG A 39 8.32 8.71 -18.34
N ARG A 40 8.35 7.38 -18.20
CA ARG A 40 7.17 6.59 -17.83
C ARG A 40 7.03 6.37 -16.32
N VAL A 41 8.15 6.26 -15.61
CA VAL A 41 8.19 6.09 -14.14
C VAL A 41 8.06 7.44 -13.45
N GLY A 42 8.71 8.47 -14.00
CA GLY A 42 8.62 9.82 -13.47
C GLY A 42 7.19 10.36 -13.57
N ASN A 43 6.75 11.02 -12.50
CA ASN A 43 5.50 11.74 -12.48
C ASN A 43 5.73 13.13 -11.92
N SER A 44 5.49 14.14 -12.74
CA SER A 44 5.61 15.55 -12.35
C SER A 44 4.28 16.25 -12.66
N PRO A 45 3.29 16.13 -11.74
CA PRO A 45 2.04 16.87 -11.85
C PRO A 45 2.27 18.36 -12.05
N THR A 46 1.28 19.07 -12.60
CA THR A 46 1.38 20.52 -12.78
C THR A 46 1.67 21.21 -11.44
N ARG A 47 2.74 22.00 -11.42
CA ARG A 47 3.13 22.81 -10.25
C ARG A 47 2.05 23.86 -9.96
N PRO A 48 1.84 24.24 -8.68
CA PRO A 48 0.88 25.29 -8.35
C PRO A 48 1.27 26.61 -9.01
N ASN A 49 0.29 27.25 -9.65
CA ASN A 49 0.42 28.58 -10.22
C ASN A 49 -0.08 29.65 -9.23
N GLU A 50 0.04 30.93 -9.61
CA GLU A 50 -0.41 32.05 -8.77
C GLU A 50 -1.92 31.99 -8.45
N ALA A 51 -2.74 31.52 -9.41
CA ALA A 51 -4.18 31.37 -9.19
C ALA A 51 -4.50 30.32 -8.11
N GLU A 52 -3.81 29.18 -8.10
CA GLU A 52 -3.94 28.17 -7.05
C GLU A 52 -3.48 28.70 -5.69
N ARG A 53 -2.42 29.52 -5.64
CA ARG A 53 -1.92 30.14 -4.41
C ARG A 53 -2.80 31.28 -3.89
N ALA A 54 -3.62 31.88 -4.75
CA ALA A 54 -4.61 32.88 -4.38
C ALA A 54 -5.93 32.27 -3.85
N LEU A 55 -6.10 30.95 -3.92
CA LEU A 55 -7.28 30.28 -3.37
C LEU A 55 -7.38 30.39 -1.85
N ASP A 56 -8.60 30.20 -1.33
CA ASP A 56 -8.85 30.16 0.10
C ASP A 56 -7.95 29.11 0.81
N PRO A 57 -7.51 29.37 2.05
CA PRO A 57 -6.63 28.47 2.81
C PRO A 57 -7.09 27.00 2.81
N LYS A 58 -8.40 26.77 2.91
CA LYS A 58 -8.99 25.43 2.89
C LYS A 58 -8.72 24.71 1.56
N LEU A 59 -8.91 25.39 0.43
CA LEU A 59 -8.66 24.83 -0.90
C LEU A 59 -7.16 24.61 -1.14
N ARG A 60 -6.31 25.54 -0.71
CA ARG A 60 -4.84 25.38 -0.77
C ARG A 60 -4.37 24.15 -0.01
N GLY A 61 -4.93 23.90 1.17
CA GLY A 61 -4.67 22.68 1.94
C GLY A 61 -5.01 21.37 1.21
N HIS A 62 -6.04 21.37 0.34
CA HIS A 62 -6.31 20.23 -0.54
C HIS A 62 -5.28 20.10 -1.66
N GLY A 63 -4.79 21.23 -2.20
CA GLY A 63 -3.72 21.26 -3.21
C GLY A 63 -2.45 20.56 -2.77
N VAL A 64 -2.06 20.72 -1.49
CA VAL A 64 -0.88 20.07 -0.87
C VAL A 64 -0.87 18.55 -1.08
N ASN A 65 -2.02 17.88 -1.24
CA ASN A 65 -2.06 16.44 -1.48
C ASN A 65 -1.36 16.01 -2.78
N ARG A 66 -1.24 16.90 -3.78
CA ARG A 66 -0.58 16.64 -5.06
C ARG A 66 0.92 16.32 -4.89
N LEU A 67 1.55 16.69 -3.79
CA LEU A 67 2.92 16.27 -3.44
C LEU A 67 3.09 14.74 -3.42
N LYS A 68 2.04 14.00 -3.04
CA LYS A 68 2.08 12.52 -3.00
C LYS A 68 2.17 11.88 -4.37
N ASP A 69 1.78 12.61 -5.41
CA ASP A 69 1.78 12.12 -6.78
C ASP A 69 3.14 12.34 -7.45
N VAL A 70 4.02 13.16 -6.86
CA VAL A 70 5.34 13.44 -7.42
C VAL A 70 6.23 12.20 -7.30
N VAL A 71 6.76 11.72 -8.42
CA VAL A 71 7.72 10.63 -8.49
C VAL A 71 8.95 11.11 -9.24
N VAL A 72 10.08 11.15 -8.54
CA VAL A 72 11.39 11.52 -9.11
C VAL A 72 12.17 10.25 -9.41
N PRO A 73 12.42 9.93 -10.69
CA PRO A 73 13.20 8.75 -11.05
C PRO A 73 14.69 8.97 -10.79
N PHE A 74 15.34 7.92 -10.29
CA PHE A 74 16.78 7.85 -9.98
C PHE A 74 17.37 6.57 -10.60
N GLU A 75 18.69 6.44 -10.58
CA GLU A 75 19.40 5.26 -11.10
C GLU A 75 18.86 3.94 -10.53
N ILE A 76 18.48 3.90 -9.25
CA ILE A 76 17.87 2.73 -8.62
C ILE A 76 16.58 2.26 -9.33
N HIS A 77 15.81 3.19 -9.90
CA HIS A 77 14.60 2.88 -10.66
C HIS A 77 14.92 2.32 -12.03
N LEU A 78 15.97 2.83 -12.69
CA LEU A 78 16.45 2.31 -13.97
C LEU A 78 16.97 0.89 -13.81
N ARG A 79 17.80 0.66 -12.79
CA ARG A 79 18.30 -0.66 -12.44
C ARG A 79 17.18 -1.63 -12.09
N LEU A 80 16.17 -1.17 -11.34
CA LEU A 80 15.01 -2.00 -11.01
C LEU A 80 14.20 -2.37 -12.25
N GLU A 81 14.00 -1.44 -13.20
CA GLU A 81 13.28 -1.72 -14.44
C GLU A 81 14.03 -2.72 -15.31
N ASP A 82 15.33 -2.52 -15.51
CA ASP A 82 16.18 -3.40 -16.32
C ASP A 82 16.16 -4.83 -15.77
N LEU A 83 16.40 -4.99 -14.46
CA LEU A 83 16.37 -6.30 -13.82
C LEU A 83 14.96 -6.92 -13.89
N PHE A 84 13.89 -6.14 -13.77
CA PHE A 84 12.52 -6.67 -13.82
C PHE A 84 12.13 -7.11 -15.24
N SER A 85 12.57 -6.36 -16.26
CA SER A 85 12.42 -6.70 -17.67
C SER A 85 13.14 -8.01 -17.99
N GLN A 86 14.40 -8.15 -17.57
CA GLN A 86 15.18 -9.37 -17.74
C GLN A 86 14.55 -10.56 -17.00
N LEU A 87 14.12 -10.35 -15.75
CA LEU A 87 13.49 -11.37 -14.90
C LEU A 87 12.27 -12.01 -15.58
N ILE A 88 11.32 -11.19 -16.07
CA ILE A 88 10.10 -11.68 -16.72
C ILE A 88 10.45 -12.41 -18.02
N ARG A 89 11.25 -11.78 -18.89
CA ARG A 89 11.55 -12.32 -20.23
C ARG A 89 12.33 -13.62 -20.15
N TYR A 90 13.39 -13.63 -19.36
CA TYR A 90 14.20 -14.81 -19.16
C TYR A 90 13.41 -15.94 -18.49
N GLY A 91 12.52 -15.60 -17.54
CA GLY A 91 11.59 -16.55 -16.94
C GLY A 91 10.64 -17.21 -17.94
N TYR A 92 10.30 -16.55 -19.04
CA TYR A 92 9.45 -17.14 -20.10
C TYR A 92 10.21 -18.02 -21.09
N THR A 93 11.54 -17.90 -21.20
CA THR A 93 12.33 -18.71 -22.14
C THR A 93 12.17 -20.22 -21.90
N GLY A 94 12.25 -20.68 -20.64
CA GLY A 94 11.99 -22.06 -20.26
C GLY A 94 10.53 -22.50 -20.35
N ARG A 95 9.59 -21.56 -20.55
CA ARG A 95 8.14 -21.79 -20.48
C ARG A 95 7.41 -21.52 -21.81
N ASN A 96 8.14 -21.54 -22.92
CA ASN A 96 7.56 -21.29 -24.24
C ASN A 96 6.44 -22.32 -24.57
N PRO A 97 5.20 -21.88 -24.77
CA PRO A 97 4.05 -22.76 -24.95
C PRO A 97 4.08 -23.56 -26.27
N LEU A 98 4.96 -23.19 -27.21
CA LEU A 98 5.15 -23.90 -28.47
C LEU A 98 6.05 -25.13 -28.31
N HIS A 99 6.76 -25.27 -27.19
CA HIS A 99 7.59 -26.44 -26.92
C HIS A 99 6.80 -27.54 -26.22
N ALA A 100 6.93 -28.77 -26.72
CA ALA A 100 6.23 -29.95 -26.18
C ALA A 100 6.60 -30.22 -24.70
N SER A 101 7.83 -29.92 -24.29
CA SER A 101 8.28 -30.02 -22.89
C SER A 101 7.47 -29.11 -21.98
N SER A 102 7.29 -27.84 -22.35
CA SER A 102 6.52 -26.86 -21.59
C SER A 102 5.05 -27.24 -21.51
N VAL A 103 4.43 -27.74 -22.58
CA VAL A 103 3.04 -28.21 -22.58
C VAL A 103 2.84 -29.40 -21.64
N ARG A 104 3.72 -30.42 -21.71
CA ARG A 104 3.66 -31.58 -20.81
C ARG A 104 3.80 -31.20 -19.35
N HIS A 105 4.66 -30.22 -19.09
CA HIS A 105 4.94 -29.73 -17.74
C HIS A 105 3.79 -28.89 -17.13
N ARG A 106 2.87 -28.37 -17.96
CA ARG A 106 1.62 -27.71 -17.53
C ARG A 106 0.54 -28.70 -17.09
N LEU A 107 0.53 -29.93 -17.62
CA LEU A 107 -0.50 -30.91 -17.27
C LEU A 107 -0.27 -31.45 -15.86
N PRO A 108 -1.32 -31.58 -15.02
CA PRO A 108 -1.21 -32.22 -13.72
C PRO A 108 -0.79 -33.68 -13.93
N SER A 109 0.43 -34.02 -13.52
CA SER A 109 1.00 -35.36 -13.71
C SER A 109 0.30 -36.36 -12.80
N SER A 110 -0.32 -37.40 -13.39
CA SER A 110 -0.67 -38.66 -12.70
C SER A 110 0.40 -39.74 -12.90
N ALA A 111 1.46 -39.45 -13.66
CA ALA A 111 2.50 -40.41 -14.03
C ALA A 111 3.87 -39.73 -14.01
N GLU A 112 4.79 -40.29 -13.21
CA GLU A 112 6.20 -39.89 -13.11
C GLU A 112 6.80 -39.57 -14.49
N ILE A 113 7.00 -38.29 -14.79
CA ILE A 113 7.65 -37.87 -16.02
C ILE A 113 9.15 -38.09 -15.85
N LYS A 114 9.61 -39.31 -16.14
CA LYS A 114 11.03 -39.62 -16.38
C LYS A 114 11.41 -39.12 -17.78
N GLY A 115 11.77 -37.85 -17.89
CA GLY A 115 12.26 -37.24 -19.13
C GLY A 115 12.97 -35.93 -18.81
N HIS A 116 14.04 -35.61 -19.55
CA HIS A 116 15.04 -34.57 -19.25
C HIS A 116 14.47 -33.30 -18.62
N GLY A 117 15.08 -32.92 -17.49
CA GLY A 117 14.57 -31.92 -16.56
C GLY A 117 14.25 -30.59 -17.23
N PHE A 118 13.11 -30.03 -16.84
CA PHE A 118 12.83 -28.61 -17.03
C PHE A 118 14.05 -27.81 -16.55
N MET A 119 14.76 -27.14 -17.47
CA MET A 119 15.79 -26.19 -17.08
C MET A 119 15.07 -24.97 -16.53
N SER A 120 15.07 -24.84 -15.20
CA SER A 120 14.49 -23.65 -14.58
C SER A 120 15.34 -22.44 -14.95
N THR A 121 14.77 -21.55 -15.76
CA THR A 121 15.30 -20.22 -16.07
C THR A 121 14.74 -19.16 -15.12
N ALA A 122 14.09 -19.60 -14.03
CA ALA A 122 13.45 -18.72 -13.06
C ALA A 122 14.49 -18.09 -12.14
N GLU A 123 14.75 -16.81 -12.37
CA GLU A 123 15.59 -16.01 -11.51
C GLU A 123 14.81 -15.43 -10.32
N THR A 124 15.54 -14.90 -9.35
CA THR A 124 14.96 -14.23 -8.18
C THR A 124 15.59 -12.86 -8.02
N MET A 125 14.74 -11.88 -7.76
CA MET A 125 15.10 -10.50 -7.46
C MET A 125 14.70 -10.19 -6.01
N THR A 126 15.53 -9.41 -5.31
CA THR A 126 15.22 -8.97 -3.94
C THR A 126 15.37 -7.46 -3.83
N LEU A 127 14.32 -6.77 -3.37
CA LEU A 127 14.32 -5.36 -3.02
C LEU A 127 14.29 -5.24 -1.50
N ILE A 128 15.32 -4.62 -0.94
CA ILE A 128 15.51 -4.46 0.50
C ILE A 128 15.70 -2.98 0.79
N GLY A 129 15.24 -2.50 1.93
CA GLY A 129 15.53 -1.15 2.39
C GLY A 129 14.64 -0.73 3.54
N LEU A 130 14.91 0.42 4.14
CA LEU A 130 14.11 0.94 5.26
C LEU A 130 12.65 1.19 4.82
N SER A 131 11.71 1.06 5.75
CA SER A 131 10.32 1.47 5.49
C SER A 131 10.24 2.95 5.13
N GLY A 132 9.37 3.27 4.16
CA GLY A 132 9.21 4.63 3.64
C GLY A 132 10.21 5.09 2.57
N MET A 133 11.12 4.23 2.09
CA MET A 133 12.07 4.57 1.00
C MET A 133 11.49 4.54 -0.43
N GLY A 134 10.19 4.28 -0.59
CA GLY A 134 9.55 4.21 -1.90
C GLY A 134 9.73 2.90 -2.68
N LYS A 135 10.23 1.82 -2.05
CA LYS A 135 10.38 0.47 -2.66
C LYS A 135 9.13 -0.01 -3.40
N THR A 136 8.02 -0.07 -2.67
CA THR A 136 6.72 -0.54 -3.20
C THR A 136 6.18 0.42 -4.26
N THR A 137 6.39 1.73 -4.10
CA THR A 137 5.99 2.73 -5.10
C THR A 137 6.76 2.54 -6.40
N ALA A 138 8.09 2.38 -6.33
CA ALA A 138 8.95 2.14 -7.47
C ALA A 138 8.59 0.84 -8.19
N LEU A 139 8.43 -0.27 -7.45
CA LEU A 139 8.07 -1.55 -8.04
C LEU A 139 6.68 -1.52 -8.69
N ASN A 140 5.69 -0.88 -8.05
CA ASN A 140 4.36 -0.73 -8.63
C ASN A 140 4.39 0.11 -9.91
N ALA A 141 5.20 1.19 -9.95
CA ALA A 141 5.36 2.02 -11.14
C ALA A 141 5.97 1.22 -12.31
N ILE A 142 6.97 0.40 -12.02
CA ILE A 142 7.64 -0.45 -13.01
C ILE A 142 6.75 -1.59 -13.48
N ALA A 143 6.05 -2.28 -12.58
CA ALA A 143 5.11 -3.34 -12.92
C ALA A 143 3.99 -2.82 -13.85
N LYS A 144 3.51 -1.59 -13.61
CA LYS A 144 2.50 -0.92 -14.46
C LYS A 144 2.97 -0.59 -15.87
N LEU A 145 4.27 -0.66 -16.16
CA LEU A 145 4.78 -0.56 -17.54
C LEU A 145 4.33 -1.76 -18.38
N TYR A 146 3.97 -2.87 -17.73
CA TYR A 146 3.50 -4.11 -18.34
C TYR A 146 2.00 -4.28 -18.09
N PRO A 147 1.20 -4.67 -19.10
CA PRO A 147 -0.17 -5.09 -18.89
C PRO A 147 -0.22 -6.21 -17.86
N GLN A 148 -1.12 -6.14 -16.88
CA GLN A 148 -1.20 -7.17 -15.83
C GLN A 148 -1.63 -8.52 -16.41
N VAL A 149 -2.62 -8.52 -17.32
CA VAL A 149 -3.13 -9.71 -17.99
C VAL A 149 -3.23 -9.48 -19.49
N ILE A 150 -2.73 -10.44 -20.25
CA ILE A 150 -2.74 -10.47 -21.71
C ILE A 150 -3.59 -11.65 -22.18
N SER A 151 -4.46 -11.42 -23.16
CA SER A 151 -5.25 -12.45 -23.83
C SER A 151 -4.68 -12.75 -25.21
N HIS A 152 -4.38 -14.02 -25.45
CA HIS A 152 -3.92 -14.51 -26.73
C HIS A 152 -5.07 -15.16 -27.49
N SER A 153 -5.12 -14.92 -28.81
CA SER A 153 -6.08 -15.56 -29.71
C SER A 153 -5.41 -16.26 -30.90
N LYS A 154 -4.34 -15.66 -31.43
CA LYS A 154 -3.63 -16.13 -32.63
C LYS A 154 -2.15 -15.74 -32.54
N TYR A 155 -1.25 -16.64 -32.92
CA TYR A 155 0.19 -16.36 -33.01
C TYR A 155 0.75 -16.95 -34.32
N LYS A 156 1.50 -16.18 -35.11
CA LYS A 156 2.04 -16.59 -36.43
C LYS A 156 1.02 -17.34 -37.30
N GLN A 157 -0.19 -16.78 -37.37
CA GLN A 157 -1.34 -17.33 -38.09
C GLN A 157 -1.99 -18.61 -37.52
N GLN A 158 -1.48 -19.17 -36.43
CA GLN A 158 -2.02 -20.34 -35.76
C GLN A 158 -2.92 -19.94 -34.58
N ILE A 159 -3.95 -20.74 -34.30
CA ILE A 159 -4.83 -20.54 -33.13
C ILE A 159 -4.00 -20.72 -31.86
N PHE A 160 -4.00 -19.71 -31.00
CA PHE A 160 -3.28 -19.72 -29.74
C PHE A 160 -4.13 -19.01 -28.69
N ILE A 161 -5.04 -19.76 -28.07
CA ILE A 161 -5.99 -19.24 -27.08
C ILE A 161 -5.45 -19.53 -25.69
N GLU A 162 -4.84 -18.54 -25.08
CA GLU A 162 -4.25 -18.63 -23.74
C GLU A 162 -4.45 -17.30 -23.00
N THR A 163 -4.41 -17.35 -21.68
CA THR A 163 -4.41 -16.17 -20.82
C THR A 163 -3.08 -16.10 -20.09
N GLN A 164 -2.37 -15.00 -20.24
CA GLN A 164 -1.08 -14.74 -19.60
C GLN A 164 -1.23 -13.68 -18.53
N VAL A 165 -0.89 -14.01 -17.29
CA VAL A 165 -0.74 -13.03 -16.20
C VAL A 165 0.73 -12.61 -16.16
N VAL A 166 1.06 -11.40 -16.57
CA VAL A 166 2.47 -10.97 -16.70
C VAL A 166 3.12 -10.80 -15.32
N TRP A 167 2.38 -10.28 -14.35
CA TRP A 167 2.84 -10.15 -12.98
C TRP A 167 1.68 -10.30 -12.01
N LEU A 168 1.95 -10.89 -10.85
CA LEU A 168 1.01 -11.01 -9.75
C LEU A 168 1.68 -10.52 -8.47
N LYS A 169 1.07 -9.53 -7.82
CA LYS A 169 1.55 -8.98 -6.55
C LYS A 169 0.73 -9.54 -5.38
N ILE A 170 1.42 -9.94 -4.33
CA ILE A 170 0.85 -10.48 -3.09
C ILE A 170 1.53 -9.78 -1.92
N GLU A 171 0.75 -9.31 -0.96
CA GLU A 171 1.24 -8.82 0.33
C GLU A 171 1.24 -9.98 1.33
N CYS A 172 2.37 -10.20 2.00
CA CYS A 172 2.45 -11.20 3.07
C CYS A 172 1.49 -10.83 4.22
N PRO A 173 0.70 -11.79 4.72
CA PRO A 173 -0.24 -11.49 5.81
C PRO A 173 0.52 -11.12 7.09
N HIS A 174 -0.04 -10.23 7.90
CA HIS A 174 0.58 -9.76 9.15
C HIS A 174 0.82 -10.88 10.17
N ASP A 175 0.04 -11.95 10.14
CA ASP A 175 0.22 -13.13 10.99
C ASP A 175 1.29 -14.10 10.48
N GLY A 176 1.84 -13.84 9.29
CA GLY A 176 2.83 -14.66 8.59
C GLY A 176 2.33 -16.07 8.24
N SER A 177 1.02 -16.32 8.26
CA SER A 177 0.46 -17.66 8.12
C SER A 177 0.49 -18.16 6.67
N LEU A 178 0.82 -19.45 6.49
CA LEU A 178 0.75 -20.14 5.19
C LEU A 178 -0.64 -20.05 4.54
N ARG A 179 -1.69 -20.17 5.37
CA ARG A 179 -3.07 -20.08 4.91
C ARG A 179 -3.42 -18.66 4.47
N GLY A 180 -3.00 -17.64 5.23
CA GLY A 180 -3.15 -16.24 4.85
C GLY A 180 -2.47 -15.94 3.52
N PHE A 181 -1.25 -16.44 3.32
CA PHE A 181 -0.54 -16.32 2.04
C PHE A 181 -1.32 -16.97 0.88
N CYS A 182 -1.83 -18.19 1.07
CA CYS A 182 -2.62 -18.87 0.04
C CYS A 182 -3.90 -18.08 -0.30
N ALA A 183 -4.60 -17.56 0.71
CA ALA A 183 -5.78 -16.74 0.51
C ALA A 183 -5.46 -15.45 -0.25
N ALA A 184 -4.36 -14.77 0.09
CA ALA A 184 -3.88 -13.59 -0.60
C ALA A 184 -3.52 -13.87 -2.06
N PHE A 185 -2.87 -15.01 -2.36
CA PHE A 185 -2.61 -15.46 -3.73
C PHE A 185 -3.90 -15.61 -4.52
N PHE A 186 -4.86 -16.39 -4.01
CA PHE A 186 -6.11 -16.67 -4.73
C PHE A 186 -6.94 -15.41 -4.95
N SER A 187 -7.00 -14.53 -3.95
CA SER A 187 -7.68 -13.23 -4.06
C SER A 187 -7.03 -12.34 -5.12
N SER A 188 -5.70 -12.25 -5.12
CA SER A 188 -4.95 -11.43 -6.09
C SER A 188 -5.12 -11.96 -7.52
N LEU A 189 -5.15 -13.28 -7.69
CA LEU A 189 -5.36 -13.90 -9.00
C LEU A 189 -6.80 -13.68 -9.51
N ASP A 190 -7.79 -13.88 -8.65
CA ASP A 190 -9.20 -13.59 -8.95
C ASP A 190 -9.38 -12.12 -9.39
N ALA A 191 -8.76 -11.19 -8.65
CA ALA A 191 -8.78 -9.76 -8.97
C ALA A 191 -8.13 -9.44 -10.32
N ALA A 192 -6.96 -10.03 -10.61
CA ALA A 192 -6.27 -9.86 -11.90
C ALA A 192 -7.10 -10.40 -13.07
N LEU A 193 -7.78 -11.53 -12.87
CA LEU A 193 -8.61 -12.17 -13.89
C LEU A 193 -10.03 -11.60 -13.98
N GLY A 194 -10.46 -10.75 -13.04
CA GLY A 194 -11.83 -10.24 -12.98
C GLY A 194 -12.88 -11.32 -12.70
N ILE A 195 -12.54 -12.35 -11.94
CA ILE A 195 -13.42 -13.48 -11.60
C ILE A 195 -13.47 -13.72 -10.09
N GLU A 196 -14.44 -14.51 -9.62
CA GLU A 196 -14.55 -14.94 -8.22
C GLU A 196 -14.62 -16.47 -8.11
N LYS A 197 -13.51 -17.13 -8.47
CA LYS A 197 -13.44 -18.59 -8.57
C LYS A 197 -12.50 -19.19 -7.53
N TYR A 198 -11.29 -18.63 -7.41
CA TYR A 198 -10.21 -19.23 -6.64
C TYR A 198 -10.22 -18.80 -5.17
N SER A 199 -10.66 -17.58 -4.88
CA SER A 199 -10.80 -17.06 -3.50
C SER A 199 -11.62 -18.01 -2.60
N LYS A 200 -12.70 -18.60 -3.12
CA LYS A 200 -13.53 -19.61 -2.43
C LYS A 200 -12.77 -20.89 -2.04
N MET A 201 -11.61 -21.16 -2.65
CA MET A 201 -10.77 -22.31 -2.32
C MET A 201 -10.10 -22.16 -0.94
N SER A 202 -9.93 -20.94 -0.45
CA SER A 202 -9.34 -20.64 0.86
C SER A 202 -10.29 -20.90 2.04
N THR A 203 -11.61 -20.84 1.80
CA THR A 203 -12.65 -20.97 2.83
C THR A 203 -13.20 -22.38 2.97
N THR A 204 -12.92 -23.28 2.01
CA THR A 204 -13.51 -24.62 1.90
C THR A 204 -12.83 -25.71 2.75
N GLY A 205 -12.09 -25.34 3.80
CA GLY A 205 -11.50 -26.31 4.73
C GLY A 205 -10.36 -27.19 4.16
N ARG A 206 -9.84 -26.87 2.97
CA ARG A 206 -8.76 -27.65 2.33
C ARG A 206 -7.45 -27.61 3.13
N SER A 207 -6.65 -28.67 2.99
CA SER A 207 -5.31 -28.70 3.57
C SER A 207 -4.39 -27.69 2.87
N ILE A 208 -3.40 -27.18 3.61
CA ILE A 208 -2.44 -26.21 3.10
C ILE A 208 -1.64 -26.79 1.93
N SER A 209 -1.23 -28.06 2.01
CA SER A 209 -0.50 -28.73 0.94
C SER A 209 -1.29 -28.75 -0.38
N VAL A 210 -2.60 -28.98 -0.33
CA VAL A 210 -3.48 -28.94 -1.51
C VAL A 210 -3.59 -27.52 -2.06
N MET A 211 -3.65 -26.50 -1.20
CA MET A 211 -3.65 -25.10 -1.65
C MET A 211 -2.34 -24.74 -2.37
N LEU A 212 -1.18 -25.10 -1.81
CA LEU A 212 0.13 -24.85 -2.42
C LEU A 212 0.30 -25.57 -3.77
N GLN A 213 -0.19 -26.81 -3.89
CA GLN A 213 -0.23 -27.54 -5.16
C GLN A 213 -1.09 -26.81 -6.20
N ASN A 214 -2.29 -26.34 -5.81
CA ASN A 214 -3.16 -25.59 -6.69
C ASN A 214 -2.53 -24.27 -7.14
N ILE A 215 -1.84 -23.55 -6.24
CA ILE A 215 -1.09 -22.33 -6.59
C ILE A 215 -0.07 -22.64 -7.69
N SER A 216 0.76 -23.67 -7.50
CA SER A 216 1.74 -24.09 -8.51
C SER A 216 1.09 -24.41 -9.86
N GLN A 217 -0.04 -25.12 -9.86
CA GLN A 217 -0.78 -25.44 -11.08
C GLN A 217 -1.40 -24.20 -11.76
N LEU A 218 -1.93 -23.26 -10.99
CA LEU A 218 -2.52 -22.02 -11.52
C LEU A 218 -1.45 -21.14 -12.15
N CYS A 219 -0.28 -21.05 -11.53
CA CYS A 219 0.83 -20.33 -12.09
C CYS A 219 1.28 -20.86 -13.46
N LYS A 220 1.29 -22.19 -13.62
CA LYS A 220 1.59 -22.83 -14.90
C LYS A 220 0.48 -22.62 -15.93
N THR A 221 -0.78 -22.70 -15.49
CA THR A 221 -1.97 -22.51 -16.33
C THR A 221 -2.02 -21.10 -16.92
N TYR A 222 -1.81 -20.08 -16.09
CA TYR A 222 -1.93 -18.67 -16.48
C TYR A 222 -0.61 -18.01 -16.87
N PHE A 223 0.46 -18.80 -17.06
CA PHE A 223 1.79 -18.30 -17.41
C PHE A 223 2.24 -17.11 -16.54
N ILE A 224 2.11 -17.21 -15.21
CA ILE A 224 2.45 -16.11 -14.31
C ILE A 224 3.91 -15.68 -14.53
N GLY A 225 4.14 -14.45 -15.00
CA GLY A 225 5.45 -13.98 -15.47
C GLY A 225 6.40 -13.61 -14.34
N ALA A 226 5.91 -12.94 -13.32
CA ALA A 226 6.62 -12.67 -12.07
C ALA A 226 5.65 -12.73 -10.89
N LEU A 227 6.08 -13.37 -9.80
CA LEU A 227 5.37 -13.34 -8.53
C LEU A 227 6.06 -12.38 -7.57
N ILE A 228 5.42 -11.24 -7.32
CA ILE A 228 5.90 -10.21 -6.40
C ILE A 228 5.34 -10.49 -5.02
N ILE A 229 6.22 -10.68 -4.04
CA ILE A 229 5.89 -10.96 -2.65
C ILE A 229 6.38 -9.77 -1.82
N ASP A 230 5.44 -8.91 -1.45
CA ASP A 230 5.67 -7.68 -0.70
C ASP A 230 5.49 -7.88 0.81
N GLU A 231 6.09 -7.00 1.61
CA GLU A 231 6.10 -7.05 3.07
C GLU A 231 6.62 -8.39 3.64
N MET A 232 7.67 -8.96 3.01
CA MET A 232 8.28 -10.25 3.39
C MET A 232 8.69 -10.34 4.86
N GLN A 233 9.00 -9.22 5.51
CA GLN A 233 9.34 -9.18 6.93
C GLN A 233 8.20 -9.64 7.85
N HIS A 234 6.93 -9.62 7.40
CA HIS A 234 5.83 -10.18 8.19
C HIS A 234 5.95 -11.69 8.42
N LEU A 235 6.72 -12.40 7.60
CA LEU A 235 7.04 -13.81 7.84
C LEU A 235 7.93 -14.02 9.07
N CYS A 236 8.72 -13.01 9.47
CA CYS A 236 9.54 -13.06 10.68
C CYS A 236 8.69 -13.05 11.96
N SER A 237 7.51 -12.43 11.92
CA SER A 237 6.62 -12.27 13.09
C SER A 237 5.78 -13.52 13.39
N SER A 238 5.82 -14.55 12.54
CA SER A 238 5.05 -15.78 12.74
C SER A 238 5.52 -16.52 14.00
N ARG A 239 4.58 -16.79 14.94
CA ARG A 239 4.85 -17.45 16.23
C ARG A 239 5.30 -18.92 16.11
N GLY A 240 5.39 -19.47 14.90
CA GLY A 240 5.79 -20.86 14.65
C GLY A 240 6.78 -20.96 13.49
N GLY A 241 8.06 -21.14 13.78
CA GLY A 241 9.14 -21.21 12.78
C GLY A 241 8.94 -22.28 11.68
N GLN A 242 8.16 -23.34 11.95
CA GLN A 242 7.86 -24.37 10.94
C GLN A 242 7.06 -23.85 9.74
N ASP A 243 6.12 -22.93 9.93
CA ASP A 243 5.28 -22.44 8.82
C ASP A 243 6.06 -21.49 7.92
N ARG A 244 6.94 -20.67 8.51
CA ARG A 244 7.92 -19.85 7.80
C ARG A 244 8.84 -20.72 6.93
N ASP A 245 9.44 -21.75 7.49
CA ASP A 245 10.38 -22.61 6.76
C ASP A 245 9.67 -23.38 5.63
N LYS A 246 8.44 -23.85 5.87
CA LYS A 246 7.59 -24.45 4.83
C LYS A 246 7.29 -23.48 3.69
N LEU A 247 7.00 -22.20 3.99
CA LEU A 247 6.69 -21.20 2.96
C LEU A 247 7.93 -20.85 2.13
N LEU A 248 9.09 -20.67 2.76
CA LEU A 248 10.35 -20.45 2.06
C LEU A 248 10.71 -21.63 1.16
N ASN A 249 10.57 -22.86 1.67
CA ASN A 249 10.73 -24.07 0.86
C ASN A 249 9.73 -24.13 -0.29
N PHE A 250 8.48 -23.71 -0.07
CA PHE A 250 7.49 -23.62 -1.12
C PHE A 250 7.91 -22.63 -2.22
N PHE A 251 8.43 -21.45 -1.90
CA PHE A 251 8.92 -20.50 -2.91
C PHE A 251 10.07 -21.08 -3.74
N VAL A 252 11.00 -21.76 -3.09
CA VAL A 252 12.10 -22.47 -3.74
C VAL A 252 11.56 -23.52 -4.72
N THR A 253 10.60 -24.33 -4.28
CA THR A 253 9.93 -25.34 -5.11
C THR A 253 9.15 -24.68 -6.24
N LEU A 254 8.47 -23.57 -6.00
CA LEU A 254 7.68 -22.84 -6.99
C LEU A 254 8.57 -22.28 -8.12
N SER A 255 9.70 -21.67 -7.77
CA SER A 255 10.69 -21.18 -8.75
C SER A 255 11.34 -22.33 -9.53
N ASN A 256 11.69 -23.44 -8.86
CA ASN A 256 12.31 -24.59 -9.53
C ASN A 256 11.35 -25.34 -10.42
N ASP A 257 10.24 -25.77 -9.84
CA ASP A 257 9.34 -26.72 -10.46
C ASP A 257 8.41 -25.98 -11.38
N ALA A 258 7.80 -24.85 -10.99
CA ALA A 258 6.92 -24.11 -11.90
C ALA A 258 7.65 -23.12 -12.82
N GLY A 259 8.95 -22.90 -12.61
CA GLY A 259 9.75 -21.99 -13.43
C GLY A 259 9.31 -20.53 -13.32
N ILE A 260 8.80 -20.13 -12.15
CA ILE A 260 8.26 -18.78 -11.94
C ILE A 260 9.33 -17.88 -11.32
N PRO A 261 9.65 -16.75 -11.97
CA PRO A 261 10.45 -15.72 -11.37
C PRO A 261 9.82 -15.11 -10.11
N LEU A 262 10.62 -14.93 -9.07
CA LEU A 262 10.16 -14.38 -7.78
C LEU A 262 10.78 -13.00 -7.53
N VAL A 263 9.97 -12.06 -7.04
CA VAL A 263 10.44 -10.76 -6.55
C VAL A 263 10.10 -10.65 -5.08
N TYR A 264 11.12 -10.68 -4.23
CA TYR A 264 10.96 -10.46 -2.80
C TYR A 264 11.11 -8.97 -2.48
N VAL A 265 10.15 -8.40 -1.76
CA VAL A 265 10.21 -7.01 -1.30
C VAL A 265 10.00 -6.99 0.21
N GLY A 266 10.87 -6.28 0.91
CA GLY A 266 10.73 -6.12 2.35
C GLY A 266 11.79 -5.21 2.94
N THR A 267 11.82 -5.17 4.27
CA THR A 267 12.76 -4.34 5.02
C THR A 267 14.01 -5.13 5.41
N ASN A 268 15.01 -4.47 6.01
CA ASN A 268 16.22 -5.16 6.47
C ASN A 268 15.91 -6.31 7.46
N ALA A 269 14.76 -6.26 8.14
CA ALA A 269 14.26 -7.31 9.02
C ALA A 269 13.98 -8.65 8.30
N MET A 270 13.89 -8.66 6.96
CA MET A 270 13.74 -9.90 6.19
C MET A 270 15.06 -10.65 5.97
N LEU A 271 16.23 -10.01 6.13
CA LEU A 271 17.54 -10.62 5.86
C LEU A 271 17.77 -11.94 6.61
N PRO A 272 17.39 -12.08 7.91
CA PRO A 272 17.51 -13.34 8.63
C PRO A 272 16.67 -14.49 8.07
N LEU A 273 15.63 -14.22 7.25
CA LEU A 273 14.86 -15.28 6.58
C LEU A 273 15.72 -16.11 5.62
N PHE A 274 16.74 -15.48 5.04
CA PHE A 274 17.59 -16.12 4.04
C PHE A 274 18.89 -16.67 4.63
N SER A 275 19.30 -16.22 5.82
CA SER A 275 20.56 -16.64 6.46
C SER A 275 20.56 -18.07 6.99
N GLY A 276 19.39 -18.62 7.33
CA GLY A 276 19.26 -19.97 7.92
C GLY A 276 19.50 -21.14 6.96
N VAL A 277 19.38 -20.93 5.64
CA VAL A 277 19.57 -21.97 4.63
C VAL A 277 20.33 -21.37 3.44
N LEU A 278 21.57 -21.80 3.22
CA LEU A 278 22.45 -21.33 2.12
C LEU A 278 21.76 -21.35 0.74
N ARG A 279 20.85 -22.31 0.51
CA ARG A 279 20.03 -22.39 -0.72
C ARG A 279 19.08 -21.20 -0.89
N ASN A 280 18.51 -20.70 0.20
CA ASN A 280 17.60 -19.54 0.21
C ASN A 280 18.39 -18.24 0.07
N ALA A 281 19.54 -18.12 0.76
CA ALA A 281 20.48 -17.00 0.60
C ALA A 281 20.96 -16.84 -0.85
N ARG A 282 21.41 -17.93 -1.48
CA ARG A 282 21.87 -17.91 -2.88
C ARG A 282 20.78 -17.50 -3.86
N ARG A 283 19.51 -17.79 -3.57
CA ARG A 283 18.38 -17.39 -4.42
C ARG A 283 17.95 -15.96 -4.19
N ALA A 284 17.88 -15.51 -2.93
CA ALA A 284 17.67 -14.10 -2.64
C ALA A 284 18.75 -13.21 -3.28
N ALA A 285 19.96 -13.74 -3.45
CA ALA A 285 21.06 -13.09 -4.16
C ALA A 285 21.07 -13.30 -5.69
N GLY A 286 20.06 -13.93 -6.30
CA GLY A 286 20.07 -14.39 -7.70
C GLY A 286 20.49 -13.30 -8.70
N MET A 287 19.71 -12.23 -8.82
CA MET A 287 20.06 -11.05 -9.62
C MET A 287 20.79 -9.96 -8.80
N GLY A 288 21.19 -10.28 -7.56
CA GLY A 288 21.68 -9.34 -6.56
C GLY A 288 20.56 -8.50 -5.90
N PRO A 289 20.69 -8.16 -4.60
CA PRO A 289 19.71 -7.31 -3.94
C PRO A 289 19.81 -5.86 -4.45
N ILE A 290 18.66 -5.21 -4.60
CA ILE A 290 18.55 -3.77 -4.81
C ILE A 290 18.25 -3.15 -3.45
N ALA A 291 19.22 -2.38 -2.94
CA ALA A 291 19.10 -1.69 -1.66
C ALA A 291 18.53 -0.27 -1.86
N PHE A 292 17.33 -0.03 -1.34
CA PHE A 292 16.75 1.29 -1.18
C PHE A 292 17.18 1.82 0.19
N ASP A 293 18.36 2.42 0.23
CA ASP A 293 18.90 3.07 1.42
C ASP A 293 18.46 4.53 1.51
N ARG A 294 18.59 5.10 2.71
CA ARG A 294 18.36 6.53 2.94
C ARG A 294 19.43 7.34 2.23
N PHE A 295 19.06 8.55 1.81
CA PHE A 295 20.04 9.47 1.26
C PHE A 295 20.99 9.99 2.36
N ALA A 296 22.24 10.24 1.98
CA ALA A 296 23.17 11.02 2.81
C ALA A 296 22.89 12.52 2.64
N GLU A 297 23.33 13.34 3.59
CA GLU A 297 23.10 14.80 3.54
C GLU A 297 23.80 15.45 2.34
N ASP A 298 25.02 14.97 2.06
CA ASP A 298 25.89 15.43 0.99
C ASP A 298 25.59 14.78 -0.37
N ASP A 299 24.59 13.88 -0.43
CA ASP A 299 24.17 13.25 -1.67
C ASP A 299 23.53 14.28 -2.63
N PRO A 300 24.08 14.51 -3.84
CA PRO A 300 23.47 15.40 -4.82
C PRO A 300 22.04 15.02 -5.20
N PHE A 301 21.69 13.73 -5.16
CA PHE A 301 20.34 13.23 -5.44
C PHE A 301 19.35 13.62 -4.34
N TRP A 302 19.79 13.76 -3.08
CA TRP A 302 18.97 14.29 -2.00
C TRP A 302 18.57 15.74 -2.27
N ALA A 303 19.55 16.59 -2.57
CA ALA A 303 19.30 17.99 -2.89
C ALA A 303 18.37 18.12 -4.11
N HIS A 304 18.56 17.26 -5.13
CA HIS A 304 17.67 17.20 -6.28
C HIS A 304 16.24 16.81 -5.90
N LEU A 305 16.04 15.75 -5.10
CA LEU A 305 14.72 15.32 -4.64
C LEU A 305 13.99 16.43 -3.87
N VAL A 306 14.67 17.03 -2.90
CA VAL A 306 14.12 18.12 -2.08
C VAL A 306 13.76 19.30 -2.98
N SER A 307 14.60 19.67 -3.95
CA SER A 307 14.31 20.76 -4.89
C SER A 307 13.05 20.51 -5.73
N GLN A 308 12.83 19.26 -6.20
CA GLN A 308 11.65 18.93 -6.99
C GLN A 308 10.38 18.99 -6.14
N LEU A 309 10.41 18.50 -4.91
CA LEU A 309 9.27 18.56 -3.99
C LEU A 309 9.01 19.99 -3.51
N TRP A 310 10.06 20.75 -3.21
CA TRP A 310 9.96 22.16 -2.77
C TRP A 310 9.31 23.06 -3.82
N ALA A 311 9.41 22.73 -5.11
CA ALA A 311 8.73 23.45 -6.18
C ALA A 311 7.19 23.36 -6.11
N TYR A 312 6.64 22.43 -5.30
CA TYR A 312 5.22 22.30 -5.03
C TYR A 312 4.84 23.00 -3.72
N ASP A 313 4.64 24.31 -3.81
CA ASP A 313 4.33 25.18 -2.67
C ASP A 313 3.00 25.94 -2.86
N TRP A 314 2.06 25.71 -1.92
CA TRP A 314 0.75 26.38 -1.84
C TRP A 314 0.69 27.48 -0.76
N THR A 315 1.83 27.87 -0.17
CA THR A 315 1.91 29.06 0.69
C THR A 315 1.68 30.34 -0.10
N GLN A 316 1.41 31.46 0.60
CA GLN A 316 1.09 32.73 -0.07
C GLN A 316 2.31 33.33 -0.78
N ALA A 317 3.48 33.24 -0.15
CA ALA A 317 4.73 33.76 -0.66
C ALA A 317 5.79 32.64 -0.71
N PRO A 318 5.89 31.89 -1.83
CA PRO A 318 6.86 30.82 -1.95
C PRO A 318 8.29 31.30 -1.73
N ALA A 319 9.01 30.64 -0.82
CA ALA A 319 10.40 30.95 -0.53
C ALA A 319 11.36 30.08 -1.36
N PRO A 320 12.53 30.61 -1.78
CA PRO A 320 13.56 29.80 -2.42
C PRO A 320 14.12 28.76 -1.44
N LEU A 321 14.47 27.58 -1.95
CA LEU A 321 15.16 26.56 -1.15
C LEU A 321 16.59 27.04 -0.85
N THR A 322 16.85 27.40 0.41
CA THR A 322 18.18 27.80 0.88
C THR A 322 18.97 26.60 1.42
N GLY A 323 20.29 26.75 1.55
CA GLY A 323 21.13 25.72 2.19
C GLY A 323 20.72 25.44 3.64
N GLU A 324 20.31 26.47 4.38
CA GLU A 324 19.79 26.31 5.75
C GLU A 324 18.51 25.46 5.78
N LEU A 325 17.57 25.71 4.87
CA LEU A 325 16.35 24.90 4.73
C LEU A 325 16.70 23.46 4.35
N LEU A 326 17.62 23.24 3.42
CA LEU A 326 18.04 21.90 2.99
C LEU A 326 18.64 21.09 4.14
N THR A 327 19.59 21.67 4.89
CA THR A 327 20.18 21.05 6.09
C THR A 327 19.11 20.80 7.15
N LYS A 328 18.18 21.74 7.37
CA LYS A 328 17.13 21.55 8.36
C LYS A 328 16.14 20.45 7.98
N ILE A 329 15.78 20.36 6.71
CA ILE A 329 14.95 19.27 6.19
C ILE A 329 15.66 17.93 6.38
N TYR A 330 16.97 17.85 6.09
CA TYR A 330 17.74 16.63 6.33
C TYR A 330 17.77 16.26 7.81
N ASP A 331 18.09 17.19 8.72
CA ASP A 331 18.12 16.93 10.16
C ASP A 331 16.79 16.33 10.68
N LEU A 332 15.65 16.84 10.19
CA LEU A 332 14.31 16.43 10.62
C LEU A 332 13.77 15.18 9.90
N THR A 333 14.48 14.62 8.93
CA THR A 333 14.00 13.48 8.11
C THR A 333 15.03 12.36 7.95
N GLN A 334 16.31 12.66 8.18
CA GLN A 334 17.46 11.77 8.04
C GLN A 334 17.52 11.07 6.68
N GLY A 335 17.18 11.78 5.61
CA GLY A 335 17.22 11.24 4.24
C GLY A 335 16.09 10.28 3.91
N ASN A 336 15.09 10.13 4.79
CA ASN A 336 13.93 9.27 4.55
C ASN A 336 12.87 9.98 3.68
N THR A 337 12.57 9.43 2.51
CA THR A 337 11.65 10.03 1.52
C THR A 337 10.21 10.17 2.02
N ASP A 338 9.73 9.23 2.83
CA ASP A 338 8.39 9.30 3.41
C ASP A 338 8.31 10.35 4.53
N PHE A 339 9.34 10.46 5.38
CA PHE A 339 9.42 11.52 6.38
C PHE A 339 9.55 12.90 5.72
N LEU A 340 10.31 13.01 4.62
CA LEU A 340 10.40 14.21 3.80
C LEU A 340 9.03 14.67 3.29
N ALA A 341 8.30 13.78 2.61
CA ALA A 341 6.98 14.11 2.07
C ALA A 341 6.02 14.54 3.19
N LYS A 342 6.02 13.82 4.32
CA LYS A 342 5.19 14.16 5.49
C LYS A 342 5.55 15.51 6.09
N LEU A 343 6.84 15.80 6.31
CA LEU A 343 7.31 17.06 6.86
C LEU A 343 6.88 18.23 5.97
N LEU A 344 7.13 18.16 4.66
CA LEU A 344 6.76 19.23 3.72
C LEU A 344 5.24 19.45 3.67
N MET A 345 4.46 18.37 3.62
CA MET A 345 3.00 18.48 3.61
C MET A 345 2.46 19.10 4.89
N LEU A 346 2.93 18.66 6.06
CA LEU A 346 2.48 19.17 7.35
C LEU A 346 2.93 20.62 7.56
N ALA A 347 4.14 20.98 7.13
CA ALA A 347 4.65 22.34 7.22
C ALA A 347 3.85 23.33 6.38
N GLN A 348 3.52 22.97 5.13
CA GLN A 348 2.67 23.82 4.29
C GLN A 348 1.25 23.95 4.86
N ARG A 349 0.65 22.85 5.34
CA ARG A 349 -0.68 22.90 5.99
C ARG A 349 -0.67 23.79 7.23
N HIS A 350 0.37 23.69 8.05
CA HIS A 350 0.56 24.54 9.21
C HIS A 350 0.67 26.01 8.82
N ALA A 351 1.54 26.34 7.85
CA ALA A 351 1.71 27.72 7.38
C ALA A 351 0.41 28.30 6.79
N ILE A 352 -0.28 27.54 5.94
CA ILE A 352 -1.55 27.94 5.32
C ILE A 352 -2.62 28.23 6.39
N TRP A 353 -2.72 27.39 7.42
CA TRP A 353 -3.74 27.51 8.45
C TRP A 353 -3.47 28.66 9.43
N GLU A 354 -2.23 28.81 9.88
CA GLU A 354 -1.84 29.87 10.82
C GLU A 354 -1.65 31.23 10.12
N GLY A 355 -1.81 31.31 8.79
CA GLY A 355 -1.63 32.54 8.02
C GLY A 355 -0.17 32.97 7.94
N ILE A 356 0.77 32.02 7.97
CA ILE A 356 2.20 32.27 7.80
C ILE A 356 2.49 32.30 6.29
N ASP A 357 3.22 33.32 5.85
CA ASP A 357 3.43 33.58 4.42
C ASP A 357 4.20 32.48 3.69
N SER A 358 5.18 31.87 4.36
CA SER A 358 6.13 30.90 3.78
C SER A 358 6.61 29.86 4.79
N VAL A 359 7.13 28.73 4.30
CA VAL A 359 7.78 27.72 5.14
C VAL A 359 9.21 28.16 5.47
N THR A 360 9.54 28.24 6.77
CA THR A 360 10.86 28.60 7.30
C THR A 360 11.45 27.48 8.15
N PRO A 361 12.76 27.50 8.49
CA PRO A 361 13.36 26.52 9.40
C PRO A 361 12.63 26.41 10.76
N ALA A 362 12.14 27.54 11.29
CA ALA A 362 11.36 27.57 12.52
C ALA A 362 10.01 26.85 12.38
N VAL A 363 9.32 27.03 11.25
CA VAL A 363 8.07 26.32 10.94
C VAL A 363 8.31 24.81 10.85
N LEU A 364 9.38 24.38 10.17
CA LEU A 364 9.75 22.97 10.07
C LEU A 364 10.00 22.35 11.46
N GLN A 365 10.76 23.03 12.32
CA GLN A 365 11.01 22.58 13.69
C GLN A 365 9.72 22.46 14.50
N GLN A 366 8.86 23.49 14.45
CA GLN A 366 7.60 23.50 15.18
C GLN A 366 6.66 22.36 14.74
N VAL A 367 6.63 22.05 13.46
CA VAL A 367 5.85 20.94 12.89
C VAL A 367 6.42 19.60 13.34
N TYR A 368 7.74 19.44 13.30
CA TYR A 368 8.41 18.26 13.81
C TYR A 368 8.04 18.02 15.29
N ASP A 369 8.20 19.03 16.15
CA ASP A 369 7.99 18.91 17.60
C ASP A 369 6.53 18.63 18.00
N ASN A 370 5.56 19.14 17.22
CA ASN A 370 4.15 19.09 17.61
C ASN A 370 3.33 18.06 16.85
N GLN A 371 3.65 17.83 15.57
CA GLN A 371 2.84 17.01 14.68
C GLN A 371 3.53 15.69 14.31
N MET A 372 4.86 15.61 14.28
CA MET A 372 5.61 14.38 13.95
C MET A 372 6.13 13.63 15.18
N ARG A 373 5.54 13.83 16.37
CA ARG A 373 5.98 13.20 17.63
C ARG A 373 6.13 11.68 17.57
N LEU A 374 5.24 11.01 16.83
CA LEU A 374 5.28 9.56 16.64
C LEU A 374 6.50 9.09 15.83
N LEU A 375 7.14 10.01 15.10
CA LEU A 375 8.32 9.74 14.28
C LEU A 375 9.63 10.17 14.94
N HIS A 376 9.61 10.80 16.12
CA HIS A 376 10.84 11.26 16.79
C HIS A 376 11.80 10.11 17.07
N LYS A 377 11.31 9.04 17.70
CA LYS A 377 12.12 7.85 18.00
C LYS A 377 12.75 7.21 16.75
N PRO A 378 11.99 6.87 15.70
CA PRO A 378 12.60 6.29 14.50
C PRO A 378 13.56 7.27 13.80
N ILE A 379 13.30 8.58 13.81
CA ILE A 379 14.22 9.58 13.24
C ILE A 379 15.51 9.69 14.06
N GLU A 380 15.42 9.64 15.39
CA GLU A 380 16.58 9.62 16.29
C GLU A 380 17.43 8.36 16.10
N ALA A 381 16.79 7.19 15.90
CA ALA A 381 17.48 5.95 15.58
C ALA A 381 18.25 6.04 14.24
N LEU A 382 17.69 6.69 13.23
CA LEU A 382 18.42 6.96 11.98
C LEU A 382 19.57 7.94 12.18
N ARG A 383 19.36 8.97 13.01
CA ARG A 383 20.36 10.01 13.32
C ARG A 383 21.56 9.44 14.08
N SER A 384 21.34 8.46 14.96
CA SER A 384 22.42 7.84 15.74
C SER A 384 23.39 7.03 14.89
N GLY A 385 22.94 6.52 13.73
CA GLY A 385 23.74 5.64 12.87
C GLY A 385 24.03 4.27 13.50
N ASP A 386 23.46 3.97 14.67
CA ASP A 386 23.68 2.73 15.41
C ASP A 386 22.95 1.56 14.72
N PRO A 387 23.67 0.54 14.23
CA PRO A 387 23.06 -0.60 13.56
C PRO A 387 21.99 -1.31 14.38
N LEU A 388 22.09 -1.32 15.71
CA LEU A 388 21.11 -1.96 16.59
C LEU A 388 19.81 -1.16 16.65
N GLN A 389 19.90 0.17 16.81
CA GLN A 389 18.71 1.03 16.80
C GLN A 389 18.05 1.08 15.42
N ILE A 390 18.84 1.01 14.35
CA ILE A 390 18.33 0.92 12.98
C ILE A 390 17.69 -0.44 12.73
N ALA A 391 18.16 -1.53 13.35
CA ALA A 391 17.50 -2.83 13.26
C ALA A 391 16.09 -2.80 13.88
N ASP A 392 15.95 -2.11 15.01
CA ASP A 392 14.66 -1.91 15.69
C ASP A 392 13.78 -0.83 15.02
N PHE A 393 14.26 -0.17 13.96
CA PHE A 393 13.55 0.92 13.27
C PHE A 393 12.12 0.52 12.87
N GLU A 394 11.94 -0.68 12.33
CA GLU A 394 10.64 -1.18 11.89
C GLU A 394 9.67 -1.38 13.06
N ASP A 395 10.17 -1.82 14.21
CA ASP A 395 9.37 -1.98 15.43
C ASP A 395 9.04 -0.64 16.09
N MET A 396 9.84 0.42 15.81
CA MET A 396 9.58 1.78 16.25
C MET A 396 8.55 2.52 15.39
N MET A 397 8.22 2.02 14.19
CA MET A 397 7.31 2.69 13.27
C MET A 397 5.87 2.66 13.78
N PRO A 398 5.14 3.79 13.75
CA PRO A 398 3.74 3.83 14.13
C PRO A 398 2.88 3.02 13.16
N THR A 399 1.72 2.54 13.62
CA THR A 399 0.77 1.81 12.77
C THR A 399 0.21 2.69 11.65
N LYS A 400 -0.31 2.06 10.58
CA LYS A 400 -0.97 2.80 9.47
C LYS A 400 -2.06 3.74 9.98
N ASP A 401 -2.87 3.31 10.94
CA ASP A 401 -3.93 4.14 11.54
C ASP A 401 -3.38 5.33 12.31
N GLN A 402 -2.31 5.12 13.09
CA GLN A 402 -1.62 6.20 13.81
C GLN A 402 -0.99 7.21 12.84
N ILE A 403 -0.42 6.75 11.73
CA ILE A 403 0.13 7.62 10.68
C ILE A 403 -1.00 8.44 10.03
N VAL A 404 -2.13 7.81 9.72
CA VAL A 404 -3.30 8.51 9.16
C VAL A 404 -3.82 9.55 10.15
N GLN A 405 -3.92 9.22 11.44
CA GLN A 405 -4.32 10.16 12.49
C GLN A 405 -3.31 11.32 12.63
N MET A 406 -2.01 11.05 12.55
CA MET A 406 -0.97 12.07 12.55
C MET A 406 -1.09 13.02 11.34
N MET A 407 -1.31 12.46 10.14
CA MET A 407 -1.53 13.24 8.92
C MET A 407 -2.86 14.01 8.93
N ASN A 408 -3.81 13.57 9.77
CA ASN A 408 -5.11 14.19 9.99
C ASN A 408 -5.17 15.00 11.31
N TYR A 409 -4.03 15.19 11.99
CA TYR A 409 -3.96 15.85 13.30
C TYR A 409 -4.57 17.27 13.27
N ASP A 410 -4.56 17.91 12.09
CA ASP A 410 -5.23 19.18 11.80
C ASP A 410 -6.77 19.13 11.89
N LEU A 411 -7.42 18.00 11.62
CA LEU A 411 -8.89 17.89 11.53
C LEU A 411 -9.55 17.72 12.89
N ALA A 412 -9.08 16.78 13.72
CA ALA A 412 -9.79 16.40 14.95
C ALA A 412 -9.61 17.40 16.10
N ARG A 413 -8.43 17.99 16.27
CA ARG A 413 -8.15 18.92 17.38
C ARG A 413 -8.73 20.31 17.13
N ARG A 414 -8.84 20.71 15.85
CA ARG A 414 -9.34 22.04 15.46
C ARG A 414 -10.82 22.05 15.11
N ALA A 415 -11.42 20.91 14.69
CA ALA A 415 -12.88 20.77 14.65
C ALA A 415 -13.51 21.19 15.98
N ASN A 416 -12.90 20.85 17.13
CA ASN A 416 -13.38 21.27 18.45
C ASN A 416 -13.30 22.79 18.71
N ARG A 417 -12.34 23.54 18.13
CA ARG A 417 -12.22 25.00 18.30
C ARG A 417 -13.03 25.79 17.28
N THR A 418 -13.00 25.40 16.01
CA THR A 418 -13.77 26.06 14.95
C THR A 418 -15.25 25.68 14.98
N HIS A 419 -15.65 24.48 15.42
CA HIS A 419 -17.08 24.21 15.71
C HIS A 419 -17.56 25.11 16.85
N LEU A 420 -16.79 25.34 17.92
CA LEU A 420 -17.24 26.22 18.99
C LEU A 420 -17.48 27.66 18.50
N SER A 421 -16.59 28.21 17.68
CA SER A 421 -16.77 29.56 17.13
C SER A 421 -17.82 29.63 16.01
N LEU A 422 -17.93 28.63 15.13
CA LEU A 422 -18.96 28.56 14.08
C LEU A 422 -20.34 28.26 14.66
N ILE A 423 -20.45 27.42 15.69
CA ILE A 423 -21.69 27.18 16.44
C ILE A 423 -22.07 28.45 17.20
N ALA A 424 -21.12 29.14 17.83
CA ALA A 424 -21.39 30.41 18.50
C ALA A 424 -21.80 31.54 17.52
N GLN A 425 -21.17 31.62 16.34
CA GLN A 425 -21.54 32.58 15.28
C GLN A 425 -22.85 32.22 14.57
N ALA A 426 -23.14 30.93 14.39
CA ALA A 426 -24.43 30.46 13.88
C ALA A 426 -25.56 30.65 14.91
N ALA A 427 -25.24 30.64 16.21
CA ALA A 427 -26.17 30.87 17.32
C ALA A 427 -26.39 32.35 17.66
N THR A 428 -25.71 33.30 16.99
CA THR A 428 -25.82 34.75 17.27
C THR A 428 -26.52 35.51 16.15
N LYS A 429 -27.71 35.05 15.76
CA LYS A 429 -28.77 35.95 15.30
C LYS A 429 -29.88 35.95 16.35
N PRO A 430 -30.18 37.07 17.03
CA PRO A 430 -31.47 37.21 17.67
C PRO A 430 -32.51 37.09 16.56
N ALA A 431 -33.36 36.08 16.62
CA ALA A 431 -34.52 36.03 15.74
C ALA A 431 -35.44 37.20 16.13
N GLU A 432 -35.51 38.24 15.29
CA GLU A 432 -36.60 39.20 15.35
C GLU A 432 -37.93 38.43 15.16
N PRO A 433 -38.97 38.72 15.96
CA PRO A 433 -40.24 38.01 15.83
C PRO A 433 -40.94 38.47 14.55
N ALA A 434 -40.76 37.72 13.47
CA ALA A 434 -41.59 37.85 12.28
C ALA A 434 -42.97 37.22 12.56
N GLU A 435 -44.02 38.05 12.60
CA GLU A 435 -45.41 37.61 12.58
C GLU A 435 -45.66 36.74 11.33
N LYS A 436 -45.91 35.45 11.54
CA LYS A 436 -46.41 34.54 10.50
C LYS A 436 -47.89 34.24 10.75
N PRO A 437 -48.75 34.26 9.71
CA PRO A 437 -50.15 33.86 9.85
C PRO A 437 -50.26 32.39 10.25
N ALA A 438 -51.15 32.13 11.21
CA ALA A 438 -51.34 30.86 11.88
C ALA A 438 -51.64 29.69 10.93
N THR A 439 -50.72 28.73 10.85
CA THR A 439 -51.00 27.38 10.33
C THR A 439 -51.27 26.47 11.51
N LYS A 440 -52.52 26.04 11.67
CA LYS A 440 -52.96 25.15 12.76
C LYS A 440 -52.29 23.77 12.65
N LEU A 441 -51.30 23.51 13.51
CA LEU A 441 -50.86 22.17 13.87
C LEU A 441 -51.54 21.77 15.17
N ALA A 442 -52.38 20.73 15.12
CA ALA A 442 -53.04 20.15 16.28
C ALA A 442 -52.00 19.47 17.18
N SER A 443 -51.57 20.14 18.24
CA SER A 443 -50.77 19.55 19.31
C SER A 443 -51.67 18.71 20.22
N LYS A 444 -51.35 17.42 20.34
CA LYS A 444 -51.85 16.57 21.44
C LYS A 444 -51.46 17.21 22.79
N PRO A 445 -52.31 17.13 23.83
CA PRO A 445 -52.02 17.77 25.10
C PRO A 445 -50.81 17.09 25.76
N VAL A 446 -49.74 17.86 25.98
CA VAL A 446 -48.63 17.46 26.84
C VAL A 446 -49.08 17.67 28.28
N VAL A 447 -49.21 16.57 29.02
CA VAL A 447 -49.53 16.58 30.45
C VAL A 447 -48.42 17.33 31.19
N SER A 448 -48.79 18.33 31.98
CA SER A 448 -47.87 19.04 32.88
C SER A 448 -47.34 18.08 33.94
N VAL A 449 -46.03 17.87 33.99
CA VAL A 449 -45.38 17.17 35.12
C VAL A 449 -45.45 18.11 36.33
N ALA A 450 -46.30 17.76 37.30
CA ALA A 450 -46.43 18.49 38.55
C ALA A 450 -45.09 18.49 39.31
N LYS A 451 -44.63 19.67 39.74
CA LYS A 451 -43.46 19.84 40.61
C LYS A 451 -43.84 19.72 42.09
N GLU A 452 -44.61 18.70 42.43
CA GLU A 452 -44.89 18.35 43.83
C GLU A 452 -44.09 17.08 44.19
N PRO A 453 -43.45 17.03 45.38
CA PRO A 453 -42.77 15.82 45.82
C PRO A 453 -43.79 14.68 45.92
N ALA A 454 -43.48 13.53 45.34
CA ALA A 454 -44.35 12.36 45.38
C ALA A 454 -44.66 11.98 46.85
N PRO A 455 -45.93 11.71 47.21
CA PRO A 455 -46.27 11.34 48.57
C PRO A 455 -45.55 10.04 48.96
N SER A 456 -44.93 10.01 50.14
CA SER A 456 -44.24 8.84 50.67
C SER A 456 -45.24 7.67 50.81
N ALA A 457 -45.10 6.66 49.99
CA ALA A 457 -45.94 5.46 50.03
C ALA A 457 -45.35 4.43 51.01
N HIS A 458 -46.07 4.11 52.08
CA HIS A 458 -45.77 2.96 52.94
C HIS A 458 -46.38 1.70 52.32
N PHE A 459 -45.55 0.69 52.06
CA PHE A 459 -45.99 -0.64 51.61
C PHE A 459 -46.35 -1.53 52.82
N SER A 460 -47.44 -2.28 52.71
CA SER A 460 -47.90 -3.20 53.76
C SER A 460 -46.93 -4.37 53.86
N LYS A 461 -46.36 -4.64 55.05
CA LYS A 461 -45.56 -5.85 55.27
C LYS A 461 -46.49 -7.07 55.28
N GLY A 462 -46.46 -7.85 54.20
CA GLY A 462 -47.20 -9.12 54.09
C GLY A 462 -47.83 -9.41 52.73
N GLU A 463 -47.90 -8.41 51.83
CA GLU A 463 -48.35 -8.60 50.44
C GLU A 463 -47.18 -8.53 49.45
N ASP A 464 -47.32 -9.20 48.31
CA ASP A 464 -46.32 -9.20 47.23
C ASP A 464 -46.07 -7.77 46.71
N LEU A 465 -44.80 -7.38 46.73
CA LEU A 465 -44.34 -6.03 46.41
C LEU A 465 -44.57 -5.72 44.92
N GLN A 466 -44.41 -6.71 44.04
CA GLN A 466 -44.56 -6.55 42.59
C GLN A 466 -46.01 -6.14 42.25
N ALA A 467 -46.98 -6.87 42.80
CA ALA A 467 -48.40 -6.58 42.62
C ALA A 467 -48.81 -5.21 43.18
N GLN A 468 -48.19 -4.77 44.28
CA GLN A 468 -48.44 -3.44 44.86
C GLN A 468 -47.88 -2.31 43.98
N LEU A 469 -46.73 -2.52 43.33
CA LEU A 469 -46.12 -1.56 42.41
C LEU A 469 -46.90 -1.45 41.09
N GLU A 470 -47.34 -2.59 40.53
CA GLU A 470 -48.18 -2.62 39.31
C GLU A 470 -49.54 -1.95 39.54
N ARG A 471 -50.23 -2.25 40.65
CA ARG A 471 -51.52 -1.60 40.98
C ARG A 471 -51.41 -0.09 41.09
N ARG A 472 -50.26 0.42 41.49
CA ARG A 472 -50.01 1.87 41.62
C ARG A 472 -49.44 2.48 40.35
N GLY A 473 -49.22 1.70 39.28
CA GLY A 473 -48.73 2.17 37.99
C GLY A 473 -47.25 2.57 37.98
N TRP A 474 -46.43 2.01 38.89
CA TRP A 474 -44.99 2.30 38.96
C TRP A 474 -44.16 1.36 38.08
N VAL A 475 -44.73 0.24 37.66
CA VAL A 475 -44.10 -0.75 36.77
C VAL A 475 -45.13 -1.16 35.73
N ASP A 476 -44.74 -1.11 34.45
CA ASP A 476 -45.55 -1.61 33.35
C ASP A 476 -45.47 -3.14 33.27
N LYS A 477 -46.61 -3.80 33.03
CA LYS A 477 -46.68 -5.26 32.94
C LYS A 477 -45.99 -5.84 31.70
N ASP A 478 -45.84 -5.05 30.64
CA ASP A 478 -45.17 -5.46 29.41
C ASP A 478 -43.95 -4.56 29.16
N SER A 479 -42.77 -5.10 29.46
CA SER A 479 -41.47 -4.43 29.27
C SER A 479 -40.85 -4.77 27.90
N ALA A 480 -41.63 -4.63 26.84
CA ALA A 480 -41.13 -4.71 25.47
C ALA A 480 -40.86 -3.29 24.94
N TRP A 481 -39.67 -2.77 25.25
CA TRP A 481 -39.06 -1.62 24.61
C TRP A 481 -37.72 -2.03 24.00
#